data_AF-A0A4Y7IHT1-F1
#
_entry.id   AF-A0A4Y7IHT1-F1
#
_cell.length_a   1.000
_cell.length_b   1.000
_cell.length_c   1.000
_cell.angle_alpha   90.00
_cell.angle_beta   90.00
_cell.angle_gamma   90.00
#
_symmetry.space_group_name_H-M   'P 1'
#
loop_
_entity.id
_entity.type
_entity.pdbx_description
1 polymer ?
#
loop_
_entity_poly.entity_id
_entity_poly.type
_entity_poly.pdbx_seq_one_letter_code
_entity_poly.pdbx_strand_id
1 'polypeptide(L)'
;MWDTYIVHMDLSAMPKASSDHHNWYASALSSVRHYPQISTTATTRSMDIIYTYSNVMHGFSASLSLSELESVRNLPGFVSSYRDLLVRVDTTRAPQFLNLNSNYGAWPTSNYGEDVIIGVVDTGVWPESKSYSDEGLGEIPSRWKGECMEGTEFSSSMCNKKLIGAKFFNKGLISNMPNITITMNSTRDTYFIHRCREFCRRCIVLRICQRDSKRNGTNGPWEEAMEKGIFVATSAGNEGPWFGTLHNGIPWVLTVSADDSVGGQVDNVAGGLFISNTTLIDFFLESSFPAVFINPKDGQSILNYMKMNSDPSASLQFQKTRLGRRRNKPAPRVADYSSRGPSHSCPFVLKPDIMAPGTLVLAAWPRTTVAPMAGIGALLKGVHPEWSAAAIRSALMTTADTLDNSNSFIKDIGDNYQPASPLAMGSGHVNPNKAMDPGLIYDTNAEDYVNLLLL
;
A
#
# COMPACT_ATOMS: atom_id res chain seq x y z
N MET A 1 3.00 17.30 -25.35
CA MET A 1 2.12 16.50 -24.46
C MET A 1 2.42 16.93 -23.05
N TRP A 2 1.40 17.09 -22.20
CA TRP A 2 1.53 17.52 -20.81
C TRP A 2 1.22 16.36 -19.89
N ASP A 3 1.90 16.33 -18.75
CA ASP A 3 1.75 15.34 -17.69
C ASP A 3 1.74 16.07 -16.34
N THR A 4 1.08 15.49 -15.33
CA THR A 4 1.23 15.98 -13.95
C THR A 4 2.58 15.48 -13.40
N TYR A 5 3.37 16.41 -12.88
CA TYR A 5 4.59 16.13 -12.13
C TYR A 5 4.44 16.66 -10.71
N ILE A 6 5.08 15.99 -9.76
CA ILE A 6 5.36 16.54 -8.43
C ILE A 6 6.83 16.98 -8.43
N VAL A 7 7.07 18.17 -7.90
CA VAL A 7 8.35 18.89 -7.90
C VAL A 7 8.72 19.17 -6.44
N HIS A 8 9.86 18.63 -5.99
CA HIS A 8 10.43 18.84 -4.67
C HIS A 8 11.37 20.06 -4.69
N MET A 9 11.24 20.93 -3.70
CA MET A 9 11.89 22.25 -3.64
C MET A 9 12.49 22.50 -2.25
N ASP A 10 13.81 22.67 -2.18
CA ASP A 10 14.55 22.94 -0.94
C ASP A 10 14.08 24.24 -0.27
N LEU A 11 13.51 24.10 0.92
CA LEU A 11 13.00 25.19 1.74
C LEU A 11 14.07 26.26 2.06
N SER A 12 15.37 25.90 2.09
CA SER A 12 16.46 26.85 2.34
C SER A 12 16.57 27.91 1.24
N ALA A 13 16.16 27.57 0.01
CA ALA A 13 16.14 28.47 -1.15
C ALA A 13 14.90 29.38 -1.21
N MET A 14 13.96 29.27 -0.26
CA MET A 14 12.76 30.12 -0.24
C MET A 14 13.13 31.61 -0.12
N PRO A 15 12.73 32.49 -1.06
CA PRO A 15 13.06 33.90 -1.00
C PRO A 15 12.47 34.56 0.25
N LYS A 16 13.27 35.33 0.99
CA LYS A 16 12.84 36.08 2.20
C LYS A 16 11.72 37.10 1.96
N ALA A 17 11.38 37.38 0.70
CA ALA A 17 10.29 38.25 0.29
C ALA A 17 8.96 37.50 0.01
N SER A 18 8.98 36.16 -0.01
CA SER A 18 7.77 35.35 -0.20
C SER A 18 7.06 35.14 1.14
N SER A 19 5.75 35.39 1.18
CA SER A 19 4.92 35.24 2.39
C SER A 19 4.70 33.79 2.82
N ASP A 20 4.72 32.87 1.86
CA ASP A 20 4.33 31.47 2.02
C ASP A 20 4.83 30.63 0.82
N HIS A 21 4.80 29.31 0.99
CA HIS A 21 5.19 28.33 -0.03
C HIS A 21 4.43 28.48 -1.36
N HIS A 22 3.12 28.77 -1.32
CA HIS A 22 2.31 28.82 -2.53
C HIS A 22 2.70 30.02 -3.40
N ASN A 23 2.86 31.19 -2.80
CA ASN A 23 3.29 32.40 -3.49
C ASN A 23 4.75 32.32 -3.98
N TRP A 24 5.65 31.63 -3.26
CA TRP A 24 6.99 31.32 -3.76
C TRP A 24 6.92 30.44 -5.02
N TYR A 25 6.27 29.27 -4.94
CA TYR A 25 6.20 28.33 -6.06
C TYR A 25 5.45 28.90 -7.27
N ALA A 26 4.38 29.67 -7.06
CA ALA A 26 3.66 30.35 -8.13
C ALA A 26 4.55 31.39 -8.84
N SER A 27 5.34 32.14 -8.08
CA SER A 27 6.31 33.10 -8.64
C SER A 27 7.39 32.38 -9.47
N ALA A 28 7.97 31.31 -8.93
CA ALA A 28 8.99 30.50 -9.62
C ALA A 28 8.45 29.85 -10.91
N LEU A 29 7.24 29.29 -10.88
CA LEU A 29 6.60 28.72 -12.07
C LEU A 29 6.22 29.82 -13.08
N SER A 30 5.94 31.06 -12.64
CA SER A 30 5.68 32.18 -13.54
C SER A 30 6.92 32.69 -14.27
N SER A 31 8.13 32.60 -13.68
CA SER A 31 9.37 32.98 -14.37
C SER A 31 9.71 32.02 -15.52
N VAL A 32 9.40 30.73 -15.37
CA VAL A 32 9.55 29.72 -16.44
C VAL A 32 8.71 30.03 -17.68
N ARG A 33 7.53 30.68 -17.52
CA ARG A 33 6.65 31.05 -18.64
C ARG A 33 7.26 32.06 -19.64
N HIS A 34 8.37 32.73 -19.28
CA HIS A 34 8.90 33.87 -20.05
C HIS A 34 10.01 33.49 -21.06
N TYR A 35 10.34 32.21 -21.23
CA TYR A 35 11.25 31.79 -22.31
C TYR A 35 10.52 31.75 -23.66
N PRO A 36 11.06 32.37 -24.74
CA PRO A 36 10.26 32.71 -25.92
C PRO A 36 9.95 31.50 -26.84
N GLN A 37 8.74 30.96 -26.72
CA GLN A 37 8.12 30.11 -27.75
C GLN A 37 7.55 30.98 -28.87
N ILE A 38 7.90 30.66 -30.12
CA ILE A 38 7.43 31.38 -31.32
C ILE A 38 6.17 30.69 -31.87
N SER A 39 5.19 31.51 -32.27
CA SER A 39 4.01 31.19 -33.08
C SER A 39 2.72 30.69 -32.39
N THR A 40 1.74 31.61 -32.39
CA THR A 40 0.35 31.43 -32.86
C THR A 40 -0.49 30.21 -32.43
N THR A 41 -1.68 30.52 -31.86
CA THR A 41 -2.92 29.70 -31.97
C THR A 41 -2.88 28.27 -31.43
N ALA A 42 -2.20 28.05 -30.31
CA ALA A 42 -2.55 26.98 -29.37
C ALA A 42 -3.39 27.55 -28.21
N THR A 43 -4.37 26.79 -27.72
CA THR A 43 -5.17 27.18 -26.56
C THR A 43 -4.27 27.27 -25.32
N THR A 44 -4.13 28.45 -24.73
CA THR A 44 -3.21 28.72 -23.62
C THR A 44 -3.67 28.07 -22.31
N ARG A 45 -3.40 26.77 -22.17
CA ARG A 45 -3.52 26.04 -20.92
C ARG A 45 -2.51 26.60 -19.90
N SER A 46 -3.00 27.11 -18.78
CA SER A 46 -2.15 27.73 -17.76
C SER A 46 -1.32 26.67 -17.03
N MET A 47 -0.04 26.98 -16.75
CA MET A 47 0.77 26.25 -15.77
C MET A 47 0.26 26.54 -14.35
N ASP A 48 -0.87 25.96 -13.97
CA ASP A 48 -1.44 26.17 -12.64
C ASP A 48 -0.87 25.17 -11.63
N ILE A 49 -0.60 25.67 -10.42
CA ILE A 49 -0.24 24.80 -9.29
C ILE A 49 -1.47 24.01 -8.87
N ILE A 50 -1.35 22.69 -8.97
CA ILE A 50 -2.38 21.71 -8.69
C ILE A 50 -2.52 21.58 -7.18
N TYR A 51 -1.43 21.21 -6.50
CA TYR A 51 -1.30 21.24 -5.04
C TYR A 51 0.03 21.89 -4.64
N THR A 52 0.01 22.56 -3.49
CA THR A 52 1.22 22.98 -2.76
C THR A 52 1.39 22.06 -1.56
N TYR A 53 2.64 21.72 -1.27
CA TYR A 53 3.05 20.90 -0.13
C TYR A 53 4.04 21.71 0.72
N SER A 54 3.78 21.76 2.03
CA SER A 54 4.51 22.60 2.99
C SER A 54 4.80 21.92 4.33
N ASN A 55 4.41 20.65 4.49
CA ASN A 55 4.31 19.99 5.79
C ASN A 55 5.13 18.70 5.83
N VAL A 56 4.67 17.66 5.14
CA VAL A 56 5.36 16.36 5.02
C VAL A 56 6.34 16.36 3.85
N MET A 57 6.02 17.09 2.77
CA MET A 57 6.98 17.44 1.72
C MET A 57 6.94 18.94 1.40
N HIS A 58 8.05 19.50 0.93
CA HIS A 58 8.19 20.91 0.51
C HIS A 58 8.23 21.04 -1.02
N GLY A 59 7.11 21.41 -1.64
CA GLY A 59 7.06 21.48 -3.11
C GLY A 59 5.68 21.74 -3.67
N PHE A 60 5.49 21.40 -4.95
CA PHE A 60 4.22 21.56 -5.64
C PHE A 60 4.00 20.48 -6.70
N SER A 61 2.75 20.27 -7.10
CA SER A 61 2.42 19.59 -8.35
C SER A 61 1.94 20.58 -9.40
N ALA A 62 2.32 20.34 -10.65
CA ALA A 62 1.93 21.14 -11.82
C ALA A 62 1.75 20.23 -13.05
N SER A 63 0.93 20.66 -14.00
CA SER A 63 0.85 20.02 -15.32
C SER A 63 1.87 20.68 -16.23
N LEU A 64 2.87 19.92 -16.67
CA LEU A 64 4.04 20.39 -17.42
C LEU A 64 4.25 19.52 -18.66
N SER A 65 4.68 20.12 -19.76
CA SER A 65 5.33 19.42 -20.86
C SER A 65 6.84 19.26 -20.59
N LEU A 66 7.55 18.48 -21.41
CA LEU A 66 8.95 18.15 -21.17
C LEU A 66 9.88 19.37 -21.15
N SER A 67 9.68 20.35 -22.05
CA SER A 67 10.47 21.59 -22.09
C SER A 67 10.17 22.53 -20.91
N GLU A 68 8.95 22.48 -20.39
CA GLU A 68 8.54 23.22 -19.20
C GLU A 68 9.13 22.57 -17.94
N LEU A 69 9.18 21.24 -17.88
CA LEU A 69 9.86 20.47 -16.84
C LEU A 69 11.38 20.68 -16.85
N GLU A 70 12.02 20.70 -18.03
CA GLU A 70 13.43 21.03 -18.19
C GLU A 70 13.75 22.45 -17.69
N SER A 71 12.83 23.39 -17.89
CA SER A 71 12.96 24.75 -17.37
C SER A 71 12.74 24.83 -15.86
N VAL A 72 11.79 24.06 -15.30
CA VAL A 72 11.56 23.91 -13.86
C VAL A 72 12.76 23.28 -13.13
N ARG A 73 13.47 22.34 -13.77
CA ARG A 73 14.71 21.73 -13.25
C ARG A 73 15.85 22.73 -13.04
N ASN A 74 15.80 23.88 -13.71
CA ASN A 74 16.80 24.94 -13.59
C ASN A 74 16.41 26.02 -12.56
N LEU A 75 15.32 25.84 -11.80
CA LEU A 75 14.90 26.79 -10.78
C LEU A 75 15.81 26.75 -9.54
N PRO A 76 16.14 27.90 -8.92
CA PRO A 76 16.80 27.93 -7.61
C PRO A 76 15.99 27.15 -6.58
N GLY A 77 16.64 26.21 -5.89
CA GLY A 77 16.00 25.32 -4.92
C GLY A 77 15.31 24.08 -5.51
N PHE A 78 15.35 23.85 -6.83
CA PHE A 78 14.88 22.58 -7.39
C PHE A 78 15.72 21.40 -6.85
N VAL A 79 15.06 20.38 -6.30
CA VAL A 79 15.72 19.15 -5.82
C VAL A 79 15.42 17.98 -6.75
N SER A 80 14.14 17.69 -6.98
CA SER A 80 13.74 16.54 -7.81
C SER A 80 12.38 16.75 -8.47
N SER A 81 12.11 15.95 -9.51
CA SER A 81 10.80 15.89 -10.17
C SER A 81 10.44 14.47 -10.53
N TYR A 82 9.26 14.01 -10.15
CA TYR A 82 8.71 12.72 -10.55
C TYR A 82 7.34 12.89 -11.20
N ARG A 83 7.04 12.05 -12.19
CA ARG A 83 5.73 12.02 -12.85
C ARG A 83 4.72 11.42 -11.88
N ASP A 84 3.51 11.97 -11.86
CA ASP A 84 2.41 11.46 -11.05
C ASP A 84 1.91 10.12 -11.62
N LEU A 85 2.61 9.04 -11.25
CA LEU A 85 2.33 7.67 -11.65
C LEU A 85 1.37 7.00 -10.66
N LEU A 86 0.65 6.03 -11.20
CA LEU A 86 -0.66 5.67 -10.70
C LEU A 86 -0.62 4.28 -10.01
N VAL A 87 -1.65 3.84 -9.26
CA VAL A 87 -1.50 2.71 -8.28
C VAL A 87 -2.62 1.65 -8.39
N ARG A 88 -2.47 0.49 -7.72
CA ARG A 88 -3.50 -0.56 -7.52
C ARG A 88 -3.67 -0.91 -6.02
N VAL A 89 -4.85 -1.36 -5.63
CA VAL A 89 -5.36 -1.29 -4.24
C VAL A 89 -5.84 -2.64 -3.72
N ASP A 90 -5.26 -3.10 -2.61
CA ASP A 90 -5.44 -4.45 -2.07
C ASP A 90 -4.90 -4.63 -0.61
N THR A 91 -5.69 -4.92 0.45
CA THR A 91 -5.32 -5.39 1.83
C THR A 91 -6.50 -5.67 2.81
N THR A 92 -6.49 -6.70 3.72
CA THR A 92 -7.55 -6.87 4.78
C THR A 92 -7.45 -7.70 6.13
N ARG A 93 -6.70 -8.81 6.38
CA ARG A 93 -7.17 -9.88 7.36
C ARG A 93 -6.23 -10.43 8.47
N ALA A 94 -4.97 -10.05 8.54
CA ALA A 94 -3.91 -10.87 9.18
C ALA A 94 -3.99 -11.34 10.69
N PRO A 95 -4.68 -10.69 11.67
CA PRO A 95 -4.25 -10.74 13.08
C PRO A 95 -4.01 -12.09 13.77
N GLN A 96 -4.91 -13.07 13.67
CA GLN A 96 -4.75 -14.33 14.43
C GLN A 96 -3.63 -15.21 13.87
N PHE A 97 -3.27 -15.06 12.59
CA PHE A 97 -2.12 -15.74 11.99
C PHE A 97 -0.81 -15.15 12.51
N LEU A 98 -0.79 -13.85 12.82
CA LEU A 98 0.34 -13.13 13.42
C LEU A 98 0.44 -13.30 14.95
N ASN A 99 -0.36 -14.18 15.54
CA ASN A 99 -0.46 -14.40 17.00
C ASN A 99 -0.80 -13.13 17.82
N LEU A 100 -1.45 -12.14 17.21
CA LEU A 100 -1.99 -10.98 17.92
C LEU A 100 -3.26 -11.39 18.68
N ASN A 101 -3.33 -11.06 19.97
CA ASN A 101 -4.41 -11.45 20.87
C ASN A 101 -4.59 -10.44 22.01
N SER A 102 -5.74 -10.47 22.69
CA SER A 102 -6.10 -9.52 23.74
C SER A 102 -5.40 -9.72 25.08
N ASN A 103 -4.75 -10.86 25.29
CA ASN A 103 -4.31 -11.31 26.62
C ASN A 103 -2.83 -11.02 26.87
N TYR A 104 -2.00 -11.00 25.82
CA TYR A 104 -0.58 -10.70 25.87
C TYR A 104 -0.06 -10.24 24.50
N GLY A 105 1.12 -9.62 24.46
CA GLY A 105 1.78 -9.23 23.21
C GLY A 105 1.45 -7.82 22.73
N ALA A 106 1.69 -7.54 21.45
CA ALA A 106 1.72 -6.17 20.92
C ALA A 106 0.39 -5.40 21.03
N TRP A 107 -0.75 -6.08 21.12
CA TRP A 107 -2.05 -5.43 21.35
C TRP A 107 -2.18 -4.81 22.75
N PRO A 108 -2.17 -5.56 23.87
CA PRO A 108 -2.25 -4.96 25.20
C PRO A 108 -1.05 -4.06 25.52
N THR A 109 0.18 -4.41 25.12
CA THR A 109 1.38 -3.60 25.46
C THR A 109 1.35 -2.21 24.82
N SER A 110 0.84 -2.06 23.59
CA SER A 110 0.71 -0.76 22.91
C SER A 110 -0.60 -0.02 23.23
N ASN A 111 -1.42 -0.53 24.16
CA ASN A 111 -2.81 -0.11 24.36
C ASN A 111 -3.59 -0.03 23.03
N TYR A 112 -3.45 -1.08 22.20
CA TYR A 112 -4.08 -1.19 20.88
C TYR A 112 -3.81 0.01 19.94
N GLY A 113 -2.67 0.70 20.13
CA GLY A 113 -2.29 1.90 19.38
C GLY A 113 -3.18 3.13 19.65
N GLU A 114 -3.66 3.34 20.88
CA GLU A 114 -4.60 4.43 21.24
C GLU A 114 -4.16 5.81 20.73
N ASP A 115 -2.89 6.16 20.94
CA ASP A 115 -2.34 7.46 20.61
C ASP A 115 -1.52 7.46 19.31
N VAL A 116 -1.76 6.49 18.42
CA VAL A 116 -1.17 6.45 17.08
C VAL A 116 -2.25 6.68 16.02
N ILE A 117 -1.91 7.49 15.01
CA ILE A 117 -2.81 7.89 13.93
C ILE A 117 -2.26 7.29 12.63
N ILE A 118 -3.03 6.45 11.95
CA ILE A 118 -2.60 5.80 10.71
C ILE A 118 -3.20 6.54 9.52
N GLY A 119 -2.35 7.09 8.66
CA GLY A 119 -2.73 7.64 7.36
C GLY A 119 -2.76 6.54 6.30
N VAL A 120 -3.90 6.38 5.63
CA VAL A 120 -4.11 5.39 4.57
C VAL A 120 -4.30 6.12 3.24
N VAL A 121 -3.47 5.79 2.24
CA VAL A 121 -3.57 6.32 0.87
C VAL A 121 -4.24 5.26 0.00
N ASP A 122 -5.45 5.53 -0.49
CA ASP A 122 -6.34 4.53 -1.10
C ASP A 122 -7.30 5.16 -2.15
N THR A 123 -8.30 4.40 -2.59
CA THR A 123 -9.42 4.76 -3.46
C THR A 123 -10.59 5.42 -2.74
N GLY A 124 -10.56 5.55 -1.41
CA GLY A 124 -11.57 6.25 -0.61
C GLY A 124 -11.95 5.51 0.66
N VAL A 125 -13.06 5.92 1.26
CA VAL A 125 -13.61 5.37 2.52
C VAL A 125 -15.12 5.15 2.39
N TRP A 126 -15.64 4.11 3.07
CA TRP A 126 -17.06 3.91 3.32
C TRP A 126 -17.35 4.13 4.81
N PRO A 127 -17.64 5.37 5.25
CA PRO A 127 -17.67 5.73 6.68
C PRO A 127 -18.78 5.04 7.47
N GLU A 128 -19.89 4.66 6.81
CA GLU A 128 -21.02 3.95 7.43
C GLU A 128 -20.70 2.48 7.78
N SER A 129 -19.52 1.97 7.41
CA SER A 129 -19.11 0.62 7.79
C SER A 129 -18.94 0.51 9.31
N LYS A 130 -19.46 -0.55 9.92
CA LYS A 130 -19.25 -0.86 11.36
C LYS A 130 -17.77 -0.95 11.75
N SER A 131 -16.87 -1.12 10.79
CA SER A 131 -15.42 -0.95 10.95
C SER A 131 -14.99 0.38 11.55
N TYR A 132 -15.67 1.47 11.16
CA TYR A 132 -15.38 2.85 11.51
C TYR A 132 -16.20 3.34 12.72
N SER A 133 -16.97 2.45 13.38
CA SER A 133 -17.56 2.77 14.69
C SER A 133 -16.48 3.24 15.66
N ASP A 134 -16.75 4.35 16.34
CA ASP A 134 -15.90 4.95 17.38
C ASP A 134 -16.42 4.68 18.81
N GLU A 135 -17.35 3.73 18.93
CA GLU A 135 -17.73 3.10 20.20
C GLU A 135 -16.49 2.63 20.97
N GLY A 136 -16.36 3.03 22.23
CA GLY A 136 -15.20 2.72 23.06
C GLY A 136 -13.94 3.58 22.80
N LEU A 137 -14.01 4.63 21.97
CA LEU A 137 -12.87 5.54 21.75
C LEU A 137 -12.95 6.82 22.59
N GLY A 138 -11.79 7.19 23.16
CA GLY A 138 -11.54 8.47 23.79
C GLY A 138 -11.48 9.63 22.79
N GLU A 139 -11.23 10.83 23.30
CA GLU A 139 -11.18 12.06 22.49
C GLU A 139 -10.03 12.07 21.48
N ILE A 140 -10.25 12.73 20.33
CA ILE A 140 -9.28 12.84 19.24
C ILE A 140 -8.01 13.55 19.77
N PRO A 141 -6.78 13.06 19.49
CA PRO A 141 -5.58 13.64 20.08
C PRO A 141 -5.40 15.11 19.69
N SER A 142 -5.12 15.98 20.66
CA SER A 142 -5.02 17.44 20.45
C SER A 142 -3.91 17.89 19.50
N ARG A 143 -2.94 17.02 19.19
CA ARG A 143 -1.93 17.24 18.13
C ARG A 143 -2.47 17.05 16.71
N TRP A 144 -3.67 16.50 16.54
CA TRP A 144 -4.30 16.32 15.23
C TRP A 144 -4.78 17.66 14.68
N LYS A 145 -4.45 17.94 13.41
CA LYS A 145 -4.73 19.22 12.73
C LYS A 145 -5.29 19.06 11.31
N GLY A 146 -5.67 17.84 10.92
CA GLY A 146 -6.29 17.60 9.62
C GLY A 146 -7.80 17.80 9.65
N GLU A 147 -8.42 17.64 8.49
CA GLU A 147 -9.82 17.99 8.23
C GLU A 147 -10.63 16.80 7.71
N CYS A 148 -11.96 16.96 7.70
CA CYS A 148 -12.87 16.05 7.01
C CYS A 148 -13.47 16.81 5.81
N MET A 149 -12.86 16.63 4.64
CA MET A 149 -13.18 17.40 3.43
C MET A 149 -14.52 16.95 2.83
N GLU A 150 -15.44 17.90 2.66
CA GLU A 150 -16.77 17.62 2.09
C GLU A 150 -16.72 17.46 0.56
N GLY A 151 -17.70 16.76 0.00
CA GLY A 151 -17.85 16.53 -1.44
C GLY A 151 -19.13 15.75 -1.78
N THR A 152 -19.19 15.19 -2.99
CA THR A 152 -20.32 14.33 -3.41
C THR A 152 -20.59 13.22 -2.38
N GLU A 153 -21.81 13.16 -1.86
CA GLU A 153 -22.27 12.16 -0.86
C GLU A 153 -21.38 12.04 0.40
N PHE A 154 -20.58 13.05 0.73
CA PHE A 154 -19.67 13.01 1.87
C PHE A 154 -19.65 14.35 2.61
N SER A 155 -20.12 14.36 3.85
CA SER A 155 -20.06 15.52 4.76
C SER A 155 -18.97 15.32 5.81
N SER A 156 -18.43 16.42 6.30
CA SER A 156 -17.54 16.52 7.46
C SER A 156 -18.08 15.79 8.70
N SER A 157 -19.41 15.73 8.84
CA SER A 157 -20.14 14.99 9.88
C SER A 157 -20.01 13.46 9.79
N MET A 158 -19.43 12.92 8.71
CA MET A 158 -19.13 11.49 8.55
C MET A 158 -17.76 11.09 9.13
N CYS A 159 -16.94 12.05 9.55
CA CYS A 159 -15.79 11.79 10.43
C CYS A 159 -16.24 11.71 11.89
N ASN A 160 -15.54 10.88 12.67
CA ASN A 160 -15.83 10.62 14.09
C ASN A 160 -14.51 10.40 14.86
N LYS A 161 -14.52 9.88 16.10
CA LYS A 161 -13.27 9.69 16.86
C LYS A 161 -12.37 8.58 16.31
N LYS A 162 -12.83 7.82 15.31
CA LYS A 162 -12.08 6.77 14.61
C LYS A 162 -11.58 7.22 13.24
N LEU A 163 -12.49 7.60 12.35
CA LEU A 163 -12.15 8.29 11.09
C LEU A 163 -11.99 9.78 11.41
N ILE A 164 -10.82 10.17 11.89
CA ILE A 164 -10.59 11.53 12.41
C ILE A 164 -10.31 12.57 11.32
N GLY A 165 -10.18 12.13 10.07
CA GLY A 165 -10.05 13.01 8.91
C GLY A 165 -10.13 12.23 7.60
N ALA A 166 -10.51 12.95 6.55
CA ALA A 166 -10.69 12.40 5.21
C ALA A 166 -10.39 13.50 4.18
N LYS A 167 -9.57 13.20 3.16
CA LYS A 167 -9.22 14.15 2.09
C LYS A 167 -9.06 13.46 0.75
N PHE A 168 -9.35 14.14 -0.36
CA PHE A 168 -9.22 13.58 -1.70
C PHE A 168 -8.36 14.45 -2.63
N PHE A 169 -7.65 13.78 -3.53
CA PHE A 169 -6.68 14.38 -4.44
C PHE A 169 -6.99 13.97 -5.89
N ASN A 170 -7.62 14.88 -6.64
CA ASN A 170 -8.05 14.67 -8.02
C ASN A 170 -7.81 15.87 -8.95
N LYS A 171 -7.29 17.00 -8.47
CA LYS A 171 -6.96 18.14 -9.33
C LYS A 171 -5.95 17.77 -10.42
N GLY A 172 -5.05 16.82 -10.18
CA GLY A 172 -4.12 16.32 -11.21
C GLY A 172 -4.85 15.63 -12.36
N LEU A 173 -5.84 14.79 -12.04
CA LEU A 173 -6.74 14.17 -13.02
C LEU A 173 -7.53 15.22 -13.82
N ILE A 174 -8.07 16.25 -13.16
CA ILE A 174 -8.76 17.38 -13.81
C ILE A 174 -7.77 18.20 -14.67
N SER A 175 -6.52 18.34 -14.24
CA SER A 175 -5.48 19.08 -14.97
C SER A 175 -4.99 18.34 -16.22
N ASN A 176 -4.97 17.01 -16.18
CA ASN A 176 -4.65 16.17 -17.34
C ASN A 176 -5.88 15.97 -18.26
N MET A 177 -7.10 15.95 -17.72
CA MET A 177 -8.36 15.68 -18.44
C MET A 177 -9.43 16.73 -18.07
N PRO A 178 -9.47 17.92 -18.73
CA PRO A 178 -10.28 19.06 -18.26
C PRO A 178 -11.78 18.81 -18.24
N ASN A 179 -12.26 17.99 -19.17
CA ASN A 179 -13.69 17.72 -19.38
C ASN A 179 -14.14 16.43 -18.68
N ILE A 180 -13.40 15.96 -17.66
CA ILE A 180 -13.72 14.70 -16.96
C ILE A 180 -14.81 14.90 -15.91
N THR A 181 -15.96 14.24 -16.11
CA THR A 181 -17.04 14.20 -15.12
C THR A 181 -16.67 13.20 -14.01
N ILE A 182 -16.11 13.71 -12.91
CA ILE A 182 -15.85 12.90 -11.71
C ILE A 182 -17.19 12.70 -10.97
N THR A 183 -17.85 11.57 -11.20
CA THR A 183 -19.18 11.25 -10.67
C THR A 183 -19.24 11.21 -9.15
N MET A 184 -18.18 10.71 -8.49
CA MET A 184 -18.02 10.74 -7.04
C MET A 184 -16.85 11.66 -6.69
N ASN A 185 -17.11 12.96 -6.59
CA ASN A 185 -16.11 14.00 -6.30
C ASN A 185 -15.99 14.20 -4.77
N SER A 186 -15.50 13.17 -4.08
CA SER A 186 -15.29 13.17 -2.64
C SER A 186 -14.29 12.09 -2.20
N THR A 187 -14.14 11.92 -0.89
CA THR A 187 -13.48 10.80 -0.21
C THR A 187 -14.27 9.48 -0.24
N ARG A 188 -15.55 9.46 -0.62
CA ARG A 188 -16.35 8.23 -0.65
C ARG A 188 -15.82 7.23 -1.67
N ASP A 189 -15.59 5.98 -1.26
CA ASP A 189 -15.39 4.87 -2.19
C ASP A 189 -16.77 4.37 -2.66
N THR A 190 -17.07 4.56 -3.94
CA THR A 190 -18.27 4.04 -4.62
C THR A 190 -18.02 2.79 -5.45
N TYR A 191 -16.76 2.40 -5.65
CA TYR A 191 -16.45 1.19 -6.42
C TYR A 191 -16.61 -0.07 -5.57
N PHE A 192 -16.37 -0.02 -4.25
CA PHE A 192 -16.59 -1.14 -3.35
C PHE A 192 -17.11 -0.70 -1.96
N ILE A 193 -18.36 -1.06 -1.65
CA ILE A 193 -19.14 -0.64 -0.45
C ILE A 193 -18.62 -1.25 0.89
N HIS A 194 -17.53 -2.02 0.86
CA HIS A 194 -17.00 -2.77 2.01
C HIS A 194 -15.48 -2.64 2.12
N ARG A 195 -14.95 -1.48 2.54
CA ARG A 195 -13.50 -1.20 2.60
C ARG A 195 -13.04 -0.74 3.99
N CYS A 196 -11.85 -1.20 4.40
CA CYS A 196 -11.23 -1.14 5.74
C CYS A 196 -12.00 -1.83 6.88
N ARG A 197 -11.32 -2.75 7.59
CA ARG A 197 -11.63 -3.19 8.96
C ARG A 197 -10.32 -3.62 9.65
N GLU A 198 -10.36 -3.73 10.99
CA GLU A 198 -9.39 -4.45 11.84
C GLU A 198 -7.97 -3.87 12.08
N PHE A 199 -7.41 -2.96 11.27
CA PHE A 199 -6.00 -2.53 11.45
C PHE A 199 -5.70 -1.29 12.29
N CYS A 200 -6.65 -0.36 12.47
CA CYS A 200 -6.36 0.91 13.13
C CYS A 200 -7.40 1.23 14.21
N ARG A 201 -6.92 1.75 15.35
CA ARG A 201 -7.79 2.38 16.36
C ARG A 201 -8.22 3.79 15.94
N ARG A 202 -7.39 4.51 15.18
CA ARG A 202 -7.70 5.76 14.47
C ARG A 202 -7.14 5.77 13.04
N CYS A 203 -7.93 6.24 12.08
CA CYS A 203 -7.60 6.35 10.65
C CYS A 203 -7.70 7.80 10.16
N ILE A 204 -6.84 8.14 9.21
CA ILE A 204 -7.08 9.20 8.21
C ILE A 204 -7.15 8.49 6.85
N VAL A 205 -8.09 8.84 5.98
CA VAL A 205 -8.13 8.31 4.61
C VAL A 205 -7.89 9.40 3.58
N LEU A 206 -6.88 9.16 2.73
CA LEU A 206 -6.42 10.05 1.67
C LEU A 206 -6.71 9.39 0.32
N ARG A 207 -7.71 9.89 -0.42
CA ARG A 207 -8.12 9.33 -1.71
C ARG A 207 -7.25 9.87 -2.85
N ILE A 208 -6.66 8.99 -3.68
CA ILE A 208 -5.97 9.38 -4.92
C ILE A 208 -6.60 8.65 -6.12
N CYS A 209 -6.96 9.39 -7.18
CA CYS A 209 -7.66 8.85 -8.35
C CYS A 209 -6.69 8.34 -9.43
N GLN A 210 -6.22 7.10 -9.32
CA GLN A 210 -5.08 6.60 -10.11
C GLN A 210 -5.17 5.10 -10.55
N ARG A 211 -4.70 4.78 -11.78
CA ARG A 211 -4.60 3.45 -12.45
C ARG A 211 -3.22 3.24 -13.12
N ASP A 212 -2.35 2.39 -12.57
CA ASP A 212 -0.89 2.29 -12.93
C ASP A 212 -0.50 1.98 -14.40
N SER A 213 0.65 2.53 -14.82
CA SER A 213 1.52 2.05 -15.91
C SER A 213 3.02 2.35 -15.64
N LYS A 214 3.87 1.32 -15.71
CA LYS A 214 5.31 1.29 -15.37
C LYS A 214 6.17 2.46 -15.87
N ARG A 215 6.99 3.07 -14.99
CA ARG A 215 8.48 3.12 -15.09
C ARG A 215 9.18 3.91 -13.98
N ASN A 216 10.44 3.55 -13.76
CA ASN A 216 11.53 4.28 -13.07
C ASN A 216 11.20 4.93 -11.72
N GLY A 217 11.59 4.23 -10.64
CA GLY A 217 11.60 4.80 -9.29
C GLY A 217 12.43 6.08 -9.22
N THR A 218 11.81 7.10 -8.65
CA THR A 218 12.36 8.43 -8.36
C THR A 218 11.85 8.83 -6.97
N ASN A 219 12.55 9.71 -6.28
CA ASN A 219 12.28 10.02 -4.87
C ASN A 219 10.88 10.65 -4.71
N GLY A 220 9.91 9.83 -4.31
CA GLY A 220 8.56 10.25 -3.95
C GLY A 220 8.52 10.95 -2.59
N PRO A 221 7.32 11.32 -2.10
CA PRO A 221 7.15 12.16 -0.90
C PRO A 221 7.39 11.39 0.42
N TRP A 222 8.07 10.25 0.31
CA TRP A 222 8.33 9.28 1.37
C TRP A 222 9.66 9.55 2.08
N GLU A 223 10.56 10.31 1.43
CA GLU A 223 11.86 10.72 1.96
C GLU A 223 11.65 11.70 3.12
N GLU A 224 11.08 12.88 2.84
CA GLU A 224 10.73 13.88 3.84
C GLU A 224 9.70 13.37 4.89
N ALA A 225 8.91 12.33 4.56
CA ALA A 225 8.06 11.66 5.54
C ALA A 225 8.90 10.91 6.60
N MET A 226 9.92 10.17 6.18
CA MET A 226 10.88 9.52 7.06
C MET A 226 11.70 10.54 7.86
N GLU A 227 12.14 11.66 7.27
CA GLU A 227 12.82 12.74 8.00
C GLU A 227 11.99 13.26 9.18
N LYS A 228 10.68 13.31 9.01
CA LYS A 228 9.71 13.77 10.03
C LYS A 228 9.25 12.62 10.94
N GLY A 229 9.97 11.49 10.95
CA GLY A 229 9.75 10.33 11.81
C GLY A 229 8.53 9.47 11.44
N ILE A 230 7.96 9.65 10.25
CA ILE A 230 6.76 8.92 9.81
C ILE A 230 7.18 7.59 9.19
N PHE A 231 6.78 6.49 9.83
CA PHE A 231 6.97 5.15 9.29
C PHE A 231 6.06 4.93 8.07
N VAL A 232 6.66 4.63 6.91
CA VAL A 232 5.95 4.37 5.64
C VAL A 232 6.08 2.89 5.26
N ALA A 233 4.94 2.20 5.17
CA ALA A 233 4.84 0.85 4.61
C ALA A 233 4.20 0.90 3.21
N THR A 234 4.65 0.03 2.31
CA THR A 234 4.17 -0.06 0.92
C THR A 234 4.33 -1.48 0.36
N SER A 235 3.57 -1.84 -0.68
CA SER A 235 3.62 -3.19 -1.27
C SER A 235 4.79 -3.35 -2.24
N ALA A 236 5.33 -4.56 -2.34
CA ALA A 236 6.32 -4.91 -3.37
C ALA A 236 5.74 -4.76 -4.79
N GLY A 237 4.46 -5.09 -4.96
CA GLY A 237 3.72 -5.13 -6.22
C GLY A 237 3.11 -6.51 -6.46
N ASN A 238 2.27 -6.58 -7.51
CA ASN A 238 1.55 -7.79 -7.93
C ASN A 238 1.98 -8.21 -9.36
N GLU A 239 3.27 -8.06 -9.71
CA GLU A 239 3.84 -8.41 -11.02
C GLU A 239 4.82 -9.61 -10.98
N GLY A 240 4.80 -10.40 -9.90
CA GLY A 240 5.59 -11.62 -9.78
C GLY A 240 5.22 -12.72 -10.79
N PRO A 241 6.00 -13.82 -10.84
CA PRO A 241 7.06 -14.17 -9.89
C PRO A 241 8.49 -13.73 -10.28
N TRP A 242 8.69 -13.15 -11.47
CA TRP A 242 10.03 -12.87 -12.01
C TRP A 242 10.82 -11.82 -11.20
N PHE A 243 12.15 -11.96 -11.16
CA PHE A 243 13.05 -10.97 -10.55
C PHE A 243 12.93 -9.58 -11.21
N GLY A 244 13.15 -8.52 -10.42
CA GLY A 244 13.10 -7.12 -10.86
C GLY A 244 11.69 -6.55 -11.02
N THR A 245 10.65 -7.31 -10.71
CA THR A 245 9.23 -6.88 -10.82
C THR A 245 8.77 -5.97 -9.68
N LEU A 246 9.64 -5.72 -8.69
CA LEU A 246 9.38 -4.87 -7.54
C LEU A 246 9.57 -3.39 -7.87
N HIS A 247 8.54 -2.59 -7.57
CA HIS A 247 8.47 -1.17 -7.93
C HIS A 247 8.81 -0.23 -6.76
N ASN A 248 8.25 -0.45 -5.56
CA ASN A 248 8.44 0.43 -4.40
C ASN A 248 9.72 0.11 -3.59
N GLY A 249 10.86 0.03 -4.25
CA GLY A 249 12.11 -0.49 -3.65
C GLY A 249 13.08 0.54 -3.09
N ILE A 250 12.63 1.75 -2.74
CA ILE A 250 13.51 2.81 -2.23
C ILE A 250 13.99 2.55 -0.77
N PRO A 251 15.19 3.02 -0.37
CA PRO A 251 15.82 2.64 0.90
C PRO A 251 15.07 2.99 2.18
N TRP A 252 14.22 4.04 2.18
CA TRP A 252 13.58 4.61 3.38
C TRP A 252 12.13 4.16 3.65
N VAL A 253 11.54 3.34 2.77
CA VAL A 253 10.21 2.74 3.00
C VAL A 253 10.33 1.26 3.36
N LEU A 254 9.37 0.73 4.13
CA LEU A 254 9.21 -0.72 4.31
C LEU A 254 8.40 -1.30 3.13
N THR A 255 9.07 -2.09 2.30
CA THR A 255 8.50 -2.74 1.12
C THR A 255 8.08 -4.18 1.46
N VAL A 256 6.79 -4.47 1.36
CA VAL A 256 6.17 -5.70 1.91
C VAL A 256 5.73 -6.65 0.79
N SER A 257 6.23 -7.89 0.83
CA SER A 257 5.81 -9.00 -0.04
C SER A 257 4.63 -9.79 0.54
N ALA A 258 3.85 -10.45 -0.33
CA ALA A 258 2.66 -11.20 0.08
C ALA A 258 2.94 -12.68 0.33
N ASP A 259 2.39 -13.21 1.42
CA ASP A 259 2.25 -14.66 1.63
C ASP A 259 0.85 -15.22 1.33
N ASP A 260 0.83 -16.52 1.04
CA ASP A 260 -0.37 -17.33 0.88
C ASP A 260 -0.95 -17.82 2.22
N SER A 261 -1.92 -17.06 2.72
CA SER A 261 -2.71 -17.32 3.92
C SER A 261 -4.11 -17.90 3.63
N VAL A 262 -4.17 -18.98 2.83
CA VAL A 262 -5.32 -19.86 2.48
C VAL A 262 -6.67 -19.61 3.21
N GLY A 263 -7.68 -19.10 2.47
CA GLY A 263 -9.09 -19.24 2.87
C GLY A 263 -10.12 -18.39 2.12
N GLY A 264 -10.74 -18.93 1.05
CA GLY A 264 -11.78 -18.26 0.24
C GLY A 264 -13.20 -18.80 0.43
N GLN A 265 -14.21 -18.05 -0.02
CA GLN A 265 -15.64 -18.37 0.05
C GLN A 265 -16.42 -17.74 -1.12
N VAL A 266 -17.41 -18.45 -1.67
CA VAL A 266 -18.36 -18.00 -2.73
C VAL A 266 -19.73 -18.66 -2.46
N ASP A 267 -20.84 -18.06 -2.93
CA ASP A 267 -22.24 -18.50 -2.69
C ASP A 267 -22.98 -18.98 -3.97
N ASN A 268 -24.20 -19.51 -3.81
CA ASN A 268 -24.87 -20.46 -4.71
C ASN A 268 -25.52 -19.90 -6.01
N VAL A 269 -25.20 -20.55 -7.15
CA VAL A 269 -25.95 -20.62 -8.43
C VAL A 269 -25.65 -22.00 -9.07
N ALA A 270 -25.89 -22.23 -10.37
CA ALA A 270 -25.51 -23.48 -11.05
C ALA A 270 -23.96 -23.60 -11.15
N GLY A 271 -23.39 -24.71 -10.68
CA GLY A 271 -21.95 -24.84 -10.45
C GLY A 271 -21.14 -25.45 -11.60
N GLY A 272 -19.83 -25.16 -11.63
CA GLY A 272 -18.88 -25.66 -12.62
C GLY A 272 -17.71 -26.43 -12.01
N LEU A 273 -17.32 -27.55 -12.64
CA LEU A 273 -16.17 -28.37 -12.29
C LEU A 273 -15.04 -28.14 -13.30
N PHE A 274 -13.88 -27.67 -12.82
CA PHE A 274 -12.71 -27.41 -13.66
C PHE A 274 -11.51 -28.25 -13.19
N ILE A 275 -10.98 -29.08 -14.09
CA ILE A 275 -9.72 -29.80 -13.88
C ILE A 275 -8.61 -28.98 -14.54
N SER A 276 -7.63 -28.51 -13.76
CA SER A 276 -6.56 -27.67 -14.27
C SER A 276 -5.25 -27.91 -13.51
N ASN A 277 -4.13 -27.68 -14.19
CA ASN A 277 -2.80 -27.65 -13.60
C ASN A 277 -2.40 -26.26 -13.05
N THR A 278 -3.24 -25.24 -13.21
CA THR A 278 -2.92 -23.87 -12.75
C THR A 278 -2.92 -23.75 -11.22
N THR A 279 -1.92 -23.05 -10.70
CA THR A 279 -1.84 -22.58 -9.31
C THR A 279 -2.69 -21.34 -9.07
N LEU A 280 -3.06 -20.58 -10.12
CA LEU A 280 -3.77 -19.31 -10.07
C LEU A 280 -5.28 -19.44 -9.78
N ILE A 281 -5.64 -20.32 -8.83
CA ILE A 281 -7.03 -20.58 -8.43
C ILE A 281 -7.70 -19.28 -7.91
N ASP A 282 -6.93 -18.39 -7.29
CA ASP A 282 -7.39 -17.09 -6.78
C ASP A 282 -7.95 -16.14 -7.85
N PHE A 283 -7.58 -16.33 -9.12
CA PHE A 283 -8.14 -15.59 -10.25
C PHE A 283 -9.57 -16.05 -10.57
N PHE A 284 -9.88 -17.32 -10.30
CA PHE A 284 -11.19 -17.92 -10.56
C PHE A 284 -12.12 -17.92 -9.34
N LEU A 285 -11.65 -17.49 -8.17
CA LEU A 285 -12.51 -17.28 -6.99
C LEU A 285 -13.43 -16.03 -7.12
N GLU A 286 -13.25 -15.22 -8.16
CA GLU A 286 -14.20 -14.18 -8.59
C GLU A 286 -15.27 -14.69 -9.57
N SER A 287 -15.42 -16.02 -9.70
CA SER A 287 -16.48 -16.64 -10.49
C SER A 287 -17.88 -16.26 -9.97
N SER A 288 -18.72 -15.71 -10.85
CA SER A 288 -20.12 -15.33 -10.57
C SER A 288 -21.08 -16.51 -10.41
N PHE A 289 -20.55 -17.74 -10.43
CA PHE A 289 -21.25 -19.00 -10.21
C PHE A 289 -20.34 -19.98 -9.44
N PRO A 290 -20.87 -20.99 -8.72
CA PRO A 290 -20.05 -21.79 -7.81
C PRO A 290 -19.11 -22.73 -8.56
N ALA A 291 -17.85 -22.34 -8.67
CA ALA A 291 -16.83 -23.14 -9.34
C ALA A 291 -16.00 -23.95 -8.34
N VAL A 292 -15.55 -25.14 -8.74
CA VAL A 292 -14.51 -25.90 -8.03
C VAL A 292 -13.36 -26.24 -8.97
N PHE A 293 -12.16 -25.86 -8.55
CA PHE A 293 -10.91 -26.10 -9.28
C PHE A 293 -10.16 -27.25 -8.63
N ILE A 294 -9.85 -28.27 -9.43
CA ILE A 294 -9.28 -29.53 -8.97
C ILE A 294 -8.02 -29.82 -9.78
N ASN A 295 -6.95 -30.19 -9.08
CA ASN A 295 -5.67 -30.53 -9.71
C ASN A 295 -5.81 -31.77 -10.63
N PRO A 296 -4.90 -32.01 -11.59
CA PRO A 296 -5.10 -33.08 -12.58
C PRO A 296 -5.13 -34.48 -11.99
N LYS A 297 -4.43 -34.71 -10.86
CA LYS A 297 -4.36 -36.01 -10.18
C LYS A 297 -5.70 -36.39 -9.56
N ASP A 298 -6.31 -35.48 -8.80
CA ASP A 298 -7.62 -35.71 -8.20
C ASP A 298 -8.74 -35.63 -9.25
N GLY A 299 -8.57 -34.80 -10.28
CA GLY A 299 -9.44 -34.71 -11.44
C GLY A 299 -9.55 -36.04 -12.22
N GLN A 300 -8.46 -36.81 -12.33
CA GLN A 300 -8.48 -38.13 -12.96
C GLN A 300 -9.41 -39.12 -12.23
N SER A 301 -9.51 -39.03 -10.89
CA SER A 301 -10.45 -39.84 -10.11
C SER A 301 -11.90 -39.50 -10.44
N ILE A 302 -12.21 -38.22 -10.70
CA ILE A 302 -13.55 -37.76 -11.05
C ILE A 302 -13.89 -38.10 -12.51
N LEU A 303 -12.92 -37.99 -13.43
CA LEU A 303 -13.05 -38.48 -14.81
C LEU A 303 -13.33 -39.99 -14.86
N ASN A 304 -12.73 -40.77 -13.95
CA ASN A 304 -13.01 -42.20 -13.83
C ASN A 304 -14.42 -42.45 -13.26
N TYR A 305 -14.82 -41.73 -12.21
CA TYR A 305 -16.18 -41.79 -11.66
C TYR A 305 -17.26 -41.51 -12.72
N MET A 306 -17.11 -40.44 -13.51
CA MET A 306 -18.06 -40.08 -14.58
C MET A 306 -18.13 -41.13 -15.71
N LYS A 307 -17.05 -41.87 -15.97
CA LYS A 307 -17.04 -42.97 -16.96
C LYS A 307 -17.63 -44.27 -16.45
N MET A 308 -17.76 -44.44 -15.13
CA MET A 308 -18.24 -45.67 -14.48
C MET A 308 -19.72 -45.64 -14.11
N ASN A 309 -20.40 -44.50 -14.28
CA ASN A 309 -21.80 -44.30 -13.88
C ASN A 309 -22.61 -43.70 -15.04
N SER A 310 -23.82 -44.19 -15.27
CA SER A 310 -24.69 -43.74 -16.36
C SER A 310 -25.38 -42.40 -16.08
N ASP A 311 -25.46 -41.99 -14.81
CA ASP A 311 -25.99 -40.69 -14.37
C ASP A 311 -25.12 -40.16 -13.20
N PRO A 312 -23.92 -39.61 -13.49
CA PRO A 312 -22.97 -39.20 -12.47
C PRO A 312 -23.37 -37.85 -11.84
N SER A 313 -23.69 -37.87 -10.55
CA SER A 313 -24.12 -36.67 -9.79
C SER A 313 -23.21 -36.40 -8.59
N ALA A 314 -22.98 -35.13 -8.30
CA ALA A 314 -22.09 -34.69 -7.21
C ALA A 314 -22.69 -33.49 -6.46
N SER A 315 -22.43 -33.43 -5.15
CA SER A 315 -22.83 -32.30 -4.30
C SER A 315 -21.59 -31.48 -3.90
N LEU A 316 -21.61 -30.19 -4.19
CA LEU A 316 -20.62 -29.22 -3.72
C LEU A 316 -21.14 -28.51 -2.48
N GLN A 317 -20.31 -28.41 -1.44
CA GLN A 317 -20.65 -27.74 -0.18
C GLN A 317 -19.67 -26.59 0.06
N PHE A 318 -20.15 -25.37 -0.17
CA PHE A 318 -19.41 -24.13 0.02
C PHE A 318 -19.37 -23.71 1.51
N GLN A 319 -18.88 -22.51 1.81
CA GLN A 319 -18.82 -21.91 3.16
C GLN A 319 -17.99 -22.68 4.23
N LYS A 320 -17.19 -23.69 3.85
CA LYS A 320 -16.36 -24.48 4.78
C LYS A 320 -14.90 -24.00 4.87
N THR A 321 -14.66 -22.88 5.55
CA THR A 321 -13.31 -22.49 5.99
C THR A 321 -12.74 -23.54 6.95
N ARG A 322 -11.75 -24.31 6.52
CA ARG A 322 -11.13 -25.39 7.33
C ARG A 322 -9.81 -24.92 7.93
N LEU A 323 -9.87 -24.37 9.13
CA LEU A 323 -8.67 -24.04 9.93
C LEU A 323 -8.10 -25.30 10.60
N GLY A 324 -6.79 -25.55 10.51
CA GLY A 324 -6.17 -26.66 11.24
C GLY A 324 -4.69 -26.93 10.99
N ARG A 325 -3.93 -27.10 12.09
CA ARG A 325 -2.47 -27.39 12.17
C ARG A 325 -1.97 -28.59 11.33
N ARG A 326 -2.85 -29.44 10.79
CA ARG A 326 -2.52 -30.64 9.99
C ARG A 326 -2.81 -30.54 8.49
N ARG A 327 -3.41 -29.45 7.99
CA ARG A 327 -3.67 -29.28 6.54
C ARG A 327 -3.21 -27.95 5.96
N ASN A 328 -3.09 -26.89 6.77
CA ASN A 328 -2.54 -25.61 6.32
C ASN A 328 -1.00 -25.62 6.47
N LYS A 329 -0.33 -26.64 5.92
CA LYS A 329 1.13 -26.83 5.95
C LYS A 329 1.66 -27.11 4.53
N PRO A 330 2.82 -26.57 4.13
CA PRO A 330 3.60 -25.53 4.80
C PRO A 330 2.92 -24.16 4.68
N ALA A 331 2.93 -23.33 5.72
CA ALA A 331 2.51 -21.92 5.65
C ALA A 331 3.26 -21.09 6.72
N PRO A 332 3.63 -19.82 6.44
CA PRO A 332 3.41 -19.07 5.20
C PRO A 332 4.25 -19.60 4.01
N ARG A 333 3.92 -19.11 2.81
CA ARG A 333 4.66 -19.30 1.54
C ARG A 333 4.59 -18.00 0.77
N VAL A 334 5.64 -17.60 0.06
CA VAL A 334 5.57 -16.40 -0.80
C VAL A 334 4.56 -16.63 -1.92
N ALA A 335 3.61 -15.71 -2.07
CA ALA A 335 2.61 -15.76 -3.13
C ALA A 335 3.27 -15.58 -4.51
N ASP A 336 2.80 -16.33 -5.49
CA ASP A 336 3.29 -16.32 -6.89
C ASP A 336 3.27 -14.91 -7.51
N TYR A 337 2.14 -14.21 -7.36
CA TYR A 337 1.93 -12.87 -7.90
C TYR A 337 2.76 -11.77 -7.23
N SER A 338 3.31 -11.97 -6.03
CA SER A 338 4.04 -10.91 -5.32
C SER A 338 5.29 -10.50 -6.11
N SER A 339 5.54 -9.22 -6.31
CA SER A 339 6.75 -8.78 -7.01
C SER A 339 8.04 -9.16 -6.26
N ARG A 340 9.12 -9.44 -7.02
CA ARG A 340 10.45 -9.81 -6.52
C ARG A 340 11.49 -8.71 -6.78
N GLY A 341 12.49 -8.62 -5.91
CA GLY A 341 13.70 -7.82 -6.14
C GLY A 341 14.61 -8.38 -7.24
N PRO A 342 15.80 -7.78 -7.49
CA PRO A 342 16.30 -6.57 -6.85
C PRO A 342 15.46 -5.33 -7.21
N SER A 343 15.63 -4.23 -6.47
CA SER A 343 15.00 -2.97 -6.87
C SER A 343 15.71 -2.38 -8.08
N HIS A 344 14.93 -1.95 -9.08
CA HIS A 344 15.43 -1.10 -10.17
C HIS A 344 15.77 0.33 -9.70
N SER A 345 15.28 0.76 -8.53
CA SER A 345 15.49 2.10 -7.96
C SER A 345 16.79 2.19 -7.16
N CYS A 346 17.12 1.14 -6.41
CA CYS A 346 18.36 1.04 -5.65
C CYS A 346 18.80 -0.44 -5.60
N PRO A 347 19.59 -0.93 -6.57
CA PRO A 347 19.93 -2.35 -6.68
C PRO A 347 20.87 -2.84 -5.57
N PHE A 348 21.54 -1.92 -4.87
CA PHE A 348 22.45 -2.21 -3.76
C PHE A 348 21.72 -2.44 -2.42
N VAL A 349 20.47 -1.96 -2.28
CA VAL A 349 19.64 -2.21 -1.11
C VAL A 349 18.69 -3.37 -1.41
N LEU A 350 18.78 -4.42 -0.60
CA LEU A 350 17.98 -5.63 -0.80
C LEU A 350 16.49 -5.35 -0.55
N LYS A 351 15.64 -5.81 -1.47
CA LYS A 351 14.19 -5.65 -1.45
C LYS A 351 13.51 -6.93 -1.96
N PRO A 352 12.29 -7.28 -1.49
CA PRO A 352 11.50 -6.63 -0.44
C PRO A 352 12.17 -6.71 0.94
N ASP A 353 11.69 -5.94 1.92
CA ASP A 353 12.26 -5.95 3.27
C ASP A 353 11.73 -7.11 4.12
N ILE A 354 10.45 -7.44 3.96
CA ILE A 354 9.73 -8.40 4.80
C ILE A 354 8.50 -8.96 4.07
N MET A 355 8.00 -10.09 4.55
CA MET A 355 6.79 -10.76 4.05
C MET A 355 5.66 -10.69 5.08
N ALA A 356 4.43 -10.51 4.62
CA ALA A 356 3.23 -10.46 5.46
C ALA A 356 2.00 -11.07 4.76
N PRO A 357 0.94 -11.42 5.51
CA PRO A 357 -0.25 -12.07 4.95
C PRO A 357 -0.96 -11.21 3.91
N GLY A 358 -1.10 -11.75 2.70
CA GLY A 358 -1.66 -11.04 1.56
C GLY A 358 -2.69 -11.81 0.74
N THR A 359 -2.53 -13.12 0.52
CA THR A 359 -3.45 -13.88 -0.35
C THR A 359 -4.74 -14.29 0.33
N LEU A 360 -5.82 -14.28 -0.45
CA LEU A 360 -7.21 -14.38 0.01
C LEU A 360 -7.49 -13.42 1.15
N VAL A 361 -6.98 -12.21 0.91
CA VAL A 361 -7.12 -11.05 1.75
C VAL A 361 -8.62 -10.82 2.06
N LEU A 362 -9.17 -11.05 3.26
CA LEU A 362 -10.64 -10.97 3.48
C LEU A 362 -11.06 -10.39 4.85
N ALA A 363 -11.53 -9.14 4.83
CA ALA A 363 -12.32 -8.44 5.86
C ALA A 363 -13.22 -7.43 5.09
N ALA A 364 -13.28 -6.15 5.46
CA ALA A 364 -13.77 -5.14 4.52
C ALA A 364 -12.64 -4.79 3.52
N TRP A 365 -12.63 -5.54 2.40
CA TRP A 365 -11.85 -5.55 1.14
C TRP A 365 -10.76 -4.47 0.93
N PRO A 366 -9.57 -4.71 0.30
CA PRO A 366 -9.24 -5.78 -0.71
C PRO A 366 -8.01 -6.73 -0.43
N ARG A 367 -7.20 -7.19 -1.44
CA ARG A 367 -6.43 -8.48 -1.46
C ARG A 367 -4.89 -8.55 -1.16
N THR A 368 -4.21 -7.64 -0.43
CA THR A 368 -2.73 -7.75 -0.14
C THR A 368 -2.27 -7.24 1.26
N THR A 369 -1.17 -6.48 1.37
CA THR A 369 -0.19 -6.60 2.47
C THR A 369 0.10 -5.35 3.33
N VAL A 370 -0.30 -4.15 2.91
CA VAL A 370 0.25 -2.89 3.46
C VAL A 370 -0.35 -2.53 4.82
N ALA A 371 -1.68 -2.59 4.96
CA ALA A 371 -2.37 -2.21 6.20
C ALA A 371 -2.03 -3.07 7.43
N PRO A 372 -1.79 -4.41 7.37
CA PRO A 372 -1.16 -5.14 8.47
C PRO A 372 0.13 -4.48 8.94
N MET A 373 1.04 -4.15 8.01
CA MET A 373 2.35 -3.61 8.37
C MET A 373 2.29 -2.16 8.86
N ALA A 374 1.40 -1.34 8.32
CA ALA A 374 1.10 -0.02 8.89
C ALA A 374 0.51 -0.14 10.32
N GLY A 375 -0.42 -1.08 10.53
CA GLY A 375 -0.98 -1.40 11.85
C GLY A 375 0.08 -1.88 12.84
N ILE A 376 0.95 -2.82 12.44
CA ILE A 376 2.01 -3.35 13.31
C ILE A 376 3.06 -2.27 13.61
N GLY A 377 3.46 -1.45 12.63
CA GLY A 377 4.34 -0.30 12.86
C GLY A 377 3.74 0.69 13.87
N ALA A 378 2.42 0.89 13.83
CA ALA A 378 1.70 1.69 14.82
C ALA A 378 1.62 1.02 16.21
N LEU A 379 1.48 -0.31 16.30
CA LEU A 379 1.61 -1.01 17.58
C LEU A 379 3.01 -0.81 18.17
N LEU A 380 4.07 -0.98 17.36
CA LEU A 380 5.46 -0.78 17.81
C LEU A 380 5.73 0.67 18.23
N LYS A 381 5.25 1.67 17.49
CA LYS A 381 5.32 3.09 17.89
C LYS A 381 4.50 3.39 19.15
N GLY A 382 3.51 2.56 19.48
CA GLY A 382 2.76 2.62 20.74
C GLY A 382 3.46 1.93 21.92
N VAL A 383 4.38 0.99 21.68
CA VAL A 383 5.26 0.40 22.71
C VAL A 383 6.48 1.29 22.95
N HIS A 384 7.07 1.82 21.87
CA HIS A 384 8.29 2.66 21.88
C HIS A 384 8.03 4.00 21.17
N PRO A 385 7.45 5.00 21.86
CA PRO A 385 7.10 6.30 21.26
C PRO A 385 8.31 7.09 20.74
N GLU A 386 9.51 6.79 21.21
CA GLU A 386 10.77 7.44 20.82
C GLU A 386 11.43 6.86 19.56
N TRP A 387 11.15 5.60 19.18
CA TRP A 387 11.80 4.94 18.05
C TRP A 387 11.59 5.67 16.71
N SER A 388 12.65 5.74 15.90
CA SER A 388 12.59 6.26 14.53
C SER A 388 11.79 5.32 13.59
N ALA A 389 11.52 5.78 12.37
CA ALA A 389 10.98 4.92 11.31
C ALA A 389 11.94 3.77 10.94
N ALA A 390 13.26 4.02 10.99
CA ALA A 390 14.28 3.02 10.73
C ALA A 390 14.39 1.99 11.87
N ALA A 391 14.33 2.42 13.13
CA ALA A 391 14.28 1.55 14.31
C ALA A 391 13.10 0.57 14.25
N ILE A 392 11.89 1.06 13.93
CA ILE A 392 10.70 0.21 13.75
C ILE A 392 10.90 -0.80 12.61
N ARG A 393 11.44 -0.37 11.46
CA ARG A 393 11.75 -1.27 10.35
C ARG A 393 12.81 -2.31 10.72
N SER A 394 13.87 -1.93 11.43
CA SER A 394 14.88 -2.86 11.94
C SER A 394 14.27 -3.89 12.89
N ALA A 395 13.45 -3.46 13.85
CA ALA A 395 12.81 -4.37 14.80
C ALA A 395 11.90 -5.41 14.10
N LEU A 396 11.18 -4.99 13.05
CA LEU A 396 10.38 -5.88 12.21
C LEU A 396 11.25 -6.88 11.42
N MET A 397 12.33 -6.41 10.81
CA MET A 397 13.21 -7.23 9.96
C MET A 397 14.08 -8.21 10.75
N THR A 398 14.72 -7.75 11.84
CA THR A 398 15.62 -8.57 12.66
C THR A 398 14.91 -9.67 13.46
N THR A 399 13.60 -9.54 13.68
CA THR A 399 12.80 -10.52 14.44
C THR A 399 11.90 -11.41 13.58
N ALA A 400 11.93 -11.24 12.26
CA ALA A 400 11.13 -12.00 11.31
C ALA A 400 11.39 -13.51 11.39
N ASP A 401 10.36 -14.32 11.18
CA ASP A 401 10.45 -15.77 11.12
C ASP A 401 10.81 -16.23 9.70
N THR A 402 11.95 -16.90 9.55
CA THR A 402 12.41 -17.51 8.27
C THR A 402 11.88 -18.93 8.05
N LEU A 403 11.20 -19.49 9.06
CA LEU A 403 10.65 -20.84 9.05
C LEU A 403 9.13 -20.82 9.00
N ASP A 404 8.56 -21.80 8.28
CA ASP A 404 7.14 -22.04 8.21
C ASP A 404 6.62 -22.80 9.45
N ASN A 405 5.29 -22.95 9.52
CA ASN A 405 4.63 -23.70 10.59
C ASN A 405 4.94 -25.22 10.60
N SER A 406 5.69 -25.75 9.63
CA SER A 406 6.25 -27.10 9.60
C SER A 406 7.68 -27.18 10.14
N ASN A 407 8.28 -26.03 10.51
CA ASN A 407 9.68 -25.88 10.89
C ASN A 407 10.66 -26.16 9.71
N SER A 408 10.20 -25.92 8.48
CA SER A 408 11.03 -25.88 7.27
C SER A 408 11.25 -24.42 6.85
N PHE A 409 12.24 -24.14 6.00
CA PHE A 409 12.35 -22.82 5.38
C PHE A 409 11.07 -22.47 4.60
N ILE A 410 10.64 -21.20 4.73
CA ILE A 410 9.53 -20.64 3.94
C ILE A 410 9.79 -20.88 2.45
N LYS A 411 8.74 -21.19 1.70
CA LYS A 411 8.82 -21.59 0.28
C LYS A 411 8.23 -20.52 -0.63
N ASP A 412 8.78 -20.39 -1.83
CA ASP A 412 8.23 -19.57 -2.90
C ASP A 412 7.34 -20.40 -3.83
N ILE A 413 6.08 -19.99 -4.05
CA ILE A 413 5.15 -20.70 -4.96
C ILE A 413 5.56 -20.52 -6.43
N GLY A 414 6.06 -19.34 -6.80
CA GLY A 414 6.49 -18.98 -8.16
C GLY A 414 7.85 -19.56 -8.55
N ASP A 415 8.71 -19.87 -7.58
CA ASP A 415 9.93 -20.67 -7.79
C ASP A 415 9.75 -22.13 -7.32
N ASN A 416 8.76 -22.82 -7.89
CA ASN A 416 8.61 -24.29 -7.82
C ASN A 416 8.68 -24.89 -6.39
N TYR A 417 8.22 -24.16 -5.37
CA TYR A 417 8.27 -24.54 -3.95
C TYR A 417 9.69 -24.76 -3.38
N GLN A 418 10.70 -24.13 -3.99
CA GLN A 418 12.04 -23.97 -3.42
C GLN A 418 12.04 -23.05 -2.18
N PRO A 419 13.09 -23.07 -1.33
CA PRO A 419 13.25 -22.11 -0.25
C PRO A 419 13.25 -20.68 -0.78
N ALA A 420 12.44 -19.82 -0.19
CA ALA A 420 12.27 -18.44 -0.62
C ALA A 420 13.57 -17.64 -0.44
N SER A 421 14.01 -16.97 -1.50
CA SER A 421 15.15 -16.07 -1.43
C SER A 421 14.79 -14.76 -0.71
N PRO A 422 15.77 -14.00 -0.18
CA PRO A 422 15.53 -12.65 0.31
C PRO A 422 14.94 -11.70 -0.76
N LEU A 423 15.18 -11.95 -2.05
CA LEU A 423 14.54 -11.19 -3.14
C LEU A 423 13.04 -11.48 -3.30
N ALA A 424 12.50 -12.49 -2.60
CA ALA A 424 11.09 -12.85 -2.58
C ALA A 424 10.40 -12.53 -1.23
N MET A 425 11.08 -12.77 -0.09
CA MET A 425 10.50 -12.58 1.26
C MET A 425 11.20 -11.56 2.16
N GLY A 426 12.30 -10.94 1.71
CA GLY A 426 13.16 -10.11 2.55
C GLY A 426 13.76 -10.88 3.72
N SER A 427 13.66 -10.33 4.92
CA SER A 427 14.12 -10.98 6.15
C SER A 427 13.26 -12.19 6.60
N GLY A 428 12.07 -12.38 6.02
CA GLY A 428 11.14 -13.46 6.41
C GLY A 428 9.73 -12.94 6.71
N HIS A 429 8.93 -13.77 7.38
CA HIS A 429 7.57 -13.43 7.77
C HIS A 429 7.52 -12.60 9.07
N VAL A 430 6.68 -11.55 9.09
CA VAL A 430 6.56 -10.66 10.26
C VAL A 430 6.13 -11.36 11.55
N ASN A 431 6.80 -11.03 12.67
CA ASN A 431 6.40 -11.46 14.02
C ASN A 431 6.20 -10.25 14.95
N PRO A 432 4.98 -9.70 15.07
CA PRO A 432 4.70 -8.50 15.85
C PRO A 432 5.07 -8.60 17.34
N ASN A 433 5.01 -9.80 17.91
CA ASN A 433 5.25 -10.00 19.33
C ASN A 433 6.76 -10.06 19.68
N LYS A 434 7.60 -10.59 18.78
CA LYS A 434 9.05 -10.47 18.91
C LYS A 434 9.54 -9.05 18.61
N ALA A 435 8.95 -8.38 17.61
CA ALA A 435 9.37 -7.04 17.19
C ALA A 435 9.19 -5.95 18.28
N MET A 436 8.45 -6.23 19.36
CA MET A 436 8.41 -5.39 20.56
C MET A 436 9.75 -5.34 21.32
N ASP A 437 10.53 -6.42 21.28
CA ASP A 437 11.82 -6.53 21.97
C ASP A 437 12.83 -7.25 21.07
N PRO A 438 13.43 -6.54 20.11
CA PRO A 438 14.42 -7.10 19.20
C PRO A 438 15.81 -7.26 19.86
N GLY A 439 16.01 -6.77 21.08
CA GLY A 439 17.30 -6.65 21.77
C GLY A 439 18.25 -5.61 21.16
N LEU A 440 18.38 -5.57 19.82
CA LEU A 440 19.19 -4.62 19.07
C LEU A 440 18.43 -4.08 17.85
N ILE A 441 18.71 -2.83 17.48
CA ILE A 441 18.19 -2.17 16.28
C ILE A 441 19.33 -1.55 15.47
N TYR A 442 19.21 -1.61 14.15
CA TYR A 442 19.97 -0.83 13.19
C TYR A 442 19.18 0.44 12.91
N ASP A 443 19.39 1.46 13.73
CA ASP A 443 18.76 2.78 13.55
C ASP A 443 19.58 3.64 12.57
N THR A 444 18.90 4.51 11.84
CA THR A 444 19.47 5.46 10.87
C THR A 444 18.67 6.75 10.85
N ASN A 445 19.34 7.87 10.61
CA ASN A 445 18.75 9.20 10.55
C ASN A 445 18.65 9.72 9.10
N ALA A 446 18.10 10.92 8.90
CA ALA A 446 17.94 11.51 7.56
C ALA A 446 19.27 11.70 6.80
N GLU A 447 20.32 12.14 7.50
CA GLU A 447 21.66 12.38 6.94
C GLU A 447 22.27 11.08 6.40
N ASP A 448 22.01 9.92 7.03
CA ASP A 448 22.46 8.62 6.54
C ASP A 448 21.87 8.27 5.15
N TYR A 449 20.60 8.65 4.92
CA TYR A 449 19.94 8.45 3.62
C TYR A 449 20.35 9.49 2.58
N VAL A 450 20.61 10.74 2.97
CA VAL A 450 21.22 11.75 2.09
C VAL A 450 22.62 11.30 1.66
N ASN A 451 23.43 10.79 2.60
CA ASN A 451 24.73 10.21 2.29
C ASN A 451 24.63 9.00 1.34
N LEU A 452 23.59 8.15 1.46
CA LEU A 452 23.32 7.07 0.52
C LEU A 452 22.89 7.55 -0.88
N LEU A 453 22.30 8.76 -0.99
CA LEU A 453 21.93 9.39 -2.27
C LEU A 453 23.09 10.15 -2.93
N LEU A 454 24.21 10.32 -2.24
CA LEU A 454 25.44 10.95 -2.73
C LEU A 454 26.50 9.93 -3.21
N LEU A 455 26.13 8.64 -3.30
CA LEU A 455 26.96 7.50 -3.75
C LEU A 455 26.54 6.96 -5.13
#